data_AF-A0A9E7F6I3-F1
#
_entry.id   AF-A0A9E7F6I3-F1
#
_cell.length_a   1.000
_cell.length_b   1.000
_cell.length_c   1.000
_cell.angle_alpha   90.00
_cell.angle_beta   90.00
_cell.angle_gamma   90.00
#
_symmetry.space_group_name_H-M   'P 1'
#
loop_
_entity.id
_entity.type
_entity.pdbx_description
1 polymer ?
#
loop_
_entity_poly.entity_id
_entity_poly.type
_entity_poly.pdbx_seq_one_letter_code
_entity_poly.pdbx_strand_id
1 'polypeptide(L)' 'MAMSSSDPYQDFRSSMEEMVAAHGLREWHSLQELLQCYLRLNEKKNHKVIVMAFVDLLMHLMDQQLAAASVRYRDP' A
#
# COMPACT_ATOMS: atom_id res chain seq x y z
N MET A 1 8.31 -17.42 -14.74
CA MET A 1 8.49 -18.00 -13.39
C MET A 1 7.53 -17.28 -12.46
N ALA A 2 6.44 -17.92 -12.04
CA ALA A 2 5.61 -17.39 -10.96
C ALA A 2 6.19 -17.96 -9.67
N MET A 3 6.91 -17.13 -8.90
CA MET A 3 7.14 -17.47 -7.50
C MET A 3 5.76 -17.48 -6.84
N SER A 4 5.22 -18.67 -6.60
CA SER A 4 4.07 -18.83 -5.73
C SER A 4 4.59 -18.63 -4.32
N SER A 5 4.50 -17.39 -3.84
CA SER A 5 4.85 -17.09 -2.46
C SER A 5 3.95 -17.84 -1.49
N SER A 6 4.52 -18.17 -0.33
CA SER A 6 3.77 -18.76 0.79
C SER A 6 2.80 -17.75 1.43
N ASP A 7 3.06 -16.45 1.29
CA ASP A 7 2.17 -15.38 1.78
C ASP A 7 2.03 -14.25 0.75
N PRO A 8 1.15 -14.43 -0.26
CA PRO A 8 0.91 -13.40 -1.27
C PRO A 8 0.40 -12.08 -0.69
N TYR A 9 -0.27 -12.11 0.47
CA TYR A 9 -0.77 -10.90 1.10
C TYR A 9 0.39 -10.03 1.59
N GLN A 10 1.29 -10.63 2.37
CA GLN A 10 2.44 -9.91 2.91
C GLN A 10 3.36 -9.40 1.79
N ASP A 11 3.57 -10.20 0.75
CA ASP A 11 4.38 -9.80 -0.41
C ASP A 11 3.82 -8.57 -1.11
N PHE A 12 2.51 -8.59 -1.45
CA PHE A 12 1.89 -7.45 -2.12
C PHE A 12 1.93 -6.21 -1.23
N ARG A 13 1.68 -6.38 0.07
CA ARG A 13 1.69 -5.27 1.02
C ARG A 13 3.09 -4.65 1.12
N SER A 14 4.12 -5.44 1.39
CA SER A 14 5.49 -4.95 1.51
C SER A 14 5.99 -4.31 0.21
N SER A 15 5.65 -4.92 -0.94
CA SER A 15 5.96 -4.37 -2.25
C SER A 15 5.31 -3.00 -2.49
N MET A 16 4.05 -2.81 -2.08
CA MET A 16 3.39 -1.51 -2.19
C MET A 16 3.96 -0.48 -1.20
N GLU A 17 4.31 -0.89 0.03
CA GLU A 17 4.97 -0.03 1.03
C GLU A 17 6.31 0.50 0.50
N GLU A 18 7.12 -0.36 -0.13
CA GLU A 18 8.37 0.03 -0.79
C GLU A 18 8.13 1.05 -1.91
N MET A 19 7.12 0.83 -2.76
CA MET A 19 6.77 1.76 -3.84
C MET A 19 6.33 3.13 -3.30
N VAL A 20 5.52 3.14 -2.24
CA VAL A 20 5.08 4.37 -1.57
C VAL A 20 6.28 5.12 -0.99
N ALA A 21 7.20 4.43 -0.33
CA ALA A 21 8.38 5.03 0.28
C ALA A 21 9.37 5.56 -0.78
N ALA A 22 9.65 4.79 -1.83
CA ALA A 22 10.62 5.14 -2.87
C ALA A 22 10.17 6.31 -3.73
N HIS A 23 8.87 6.42 -4.01
CA HIS A 23 8.31 7.44 -4.91
C HIS A 23 7.52 8.54 -4.18
N GLY A 24 7.43 8.49 -2.85
CA GLY A 24 6.72 9.48 -2.05
C GLY A 24 5.22 9.54 -2.32
N LEU A 25 4.60 8.40 -2.66
CA LEU A 25 3.19 8.34 -3.06
C LEU A 25 2.29 8.57 -1.84
N ARG A 26 1.73 9.78 -1.69
CA ARG A 26 0.83 10.11 -0.56
C ARG A 26 -0.54 10.64 -0.98
N GLU A 27 -0.68 11.01 -2.25
CA GLU A 27 -1.95 11.47 -2.79
C GLU A 27 -2.82 10.30 -3.22
N TRP A 28 -4.14 10.44 -3.03
CA TRP A 28 -5.12 9.41 -3.38
C TRP A 28 -4.99 8.96 -4.84
N HIS A 29 -4.78 9.90 -5.76
CA HIS A 29 -4.66 9.59 -7.18
C HIS A 29 -3.49 8.64 -7.47
N SER A 30 -2.31 8.93 -6.91
CA SER A 30 -1.12 8.11 -7.09
C SER A 30 -1.26 6.72 -6.44
N LEU A 31 -1.94 6.64 -5.29
CA LEU A 31 -2.25 5.36 -4.64
C LEU A 31 -3.25 4.52 -5.47
N GLN A 32 -4.24 5.16 -6.08
CA GLN A 32 -5.18 4.50 -6.97
C GLN A 32 -4.50 3.99 -8.25
N GLU A 33 -3.55 4.75 -8.81
CA GLU A 33 -2.74 4.30 -9.95
C GLU A 33 -1.86 3.10 -9.61
N LEU A 34 -1.26 3.11 -8.40
CA LEU A 34 -0.51 1.97 -7.87
C LEU A 34 -1.40 0.71 -7.83
N LEU A 35 -2.59 0.79 -7.22
CA LEU A 35 -3.54 -0.33 -7.18
C LEU A 35 -3.91 -0.83 -8.59
N GLN A 36 -4.22 0.09 -9.51
CA GLN A 36 -4.55 -0.28 -10.89
C GLN A 36 -3.39 -0.99 -11.60
N CYS A 37 -2.15 -0.60 -11.32
CA CYS A 37 -0.98 -1.29 -11.85
C CYS A 37 -0.94 -2.75 -11.40
N TYR A 38 -1.07 -3.01 -10.10
CA TYR A 38 -1.06 -4.37 -9.56
C TYR A 38 -2.21 -5.22 -10.10
N LEU A 39 -3.42 -4.67 -10.19
CA LEU A 39 -4.57 -5.39 -10.76
C LEU A 39 -4.39 -5.73 -12.24
N ARG A 40 -3.77 -4.84 -13.03
CA ARG A 40 -3.49 -5.10 -14.45
C ARG A 40 -2.38 -6.13 -14.66
N LEU A 41 -1.35 -6.12 -13.82
CA LEU A 41 -0.20 -7.00 -13.95
C LEU A 41 -0.44 -8.42 -13.40
N ASN A 42 -1.51 -8.63 -12.62
CA ASN A 42 -1.77 -9.90 -11.96
C ASN A 42 -3.07 -10.57 -12.42
N GLU A 43 -3.08 -11.90 -12.39
CA GLU A 43 -4.28 -12.71 -12.66
C GLU A 43 -5.41 -12.40 -11.67
N LYS A 44 -6.67 -12.53 -12.12
CA LYS A 44 -7.87 -12.26 -11.30
C LYS A 44 -7.91 -13.00 -9.97
N LYS A 45 -7.30 -14.19 -9.87
CA LYS A 45 -7.20 -14.96 -8.63
C LYS A 45 -6.45 -14.21 -7.50
N ASN A 46 -5.53 -13.31 -7.87
CA ASN A 46 -4.75 -12.51 -6.93
C ASN A 46 -5.45 -11.18 -6.57
N HIS A 47 -6.49 -10.76 -7.30
CA HIS A 47 -7.08 -9.43 -7.12
C HIS A 47 -7.65 -9.22 -5.72
N LYS A 48 -8.27 -10.26 -5.13
CA LYS A 48 -8.78 -10.18 -3.76
C LYS A 48 -7.66 -9.88 -2.76
N VAL A 49 -6.53 -10.57 -2.86
CA VAL A 49 -5.41 -10.37 -1.93
C VAL A 49 -4.70 -9.04 -2.15
N ILE A 50 -4.58 -8.59 -3.40
CA ILE A 50 -4.05 -7.26 -3.75
C ILE A 50 -4.91 -6.15 -3.13
N VAL A 51 -6.24 -6.24 -3.22
CA VAL A 51 -7.14 -5.23 -2.64
C VAL A 51 -7.06 -5.23 -1.11
N MET A 52 -7.00 -6.40 -0.47
CA MET A 52 -6.83 -6.48 0.99
C MET A 52 -5.53 -5.83 1.45
N ALA A 53 -4.40 -6.17 0.82
CA ALA A 53 -3.10 -5.56 1.11
C ALA A 53 -3.12 -4.03 0.91
N PHE A 54 -3.78 -3.55 -0.14
CA PHE A 54 -3.91 -2.12 -0.42
C PHE A 54 -4.75 -1.39 0.64
N VAL A 55 -5.86 -1.96 1.09
CA VAL A 55 -6.70 -1.35 2.15
C VAL A 55 -5.91 -1.23 3.46
N ASP A 56 -5.17 -2.27 3.84
CA ASP A 56 -4.35 -2.21 5.07
C ASP A 56 -3.21 -1.21 4.95
N LEU A 57 -2.59 -1.07 3.77
CA LEU A 57 -1.64 -0.01 3.48
C LEU A 57 -2.27 1.38 3.68
N LEU A 58 -3.49 1.63 3.16
CA LEU A 58 -4.17 2.91 3.33
C LEU A 58 -4.41 3.23 4.82
N MET A 59 -4.90 2.26 5.59
CA MET A 59 -5.10 2.41 7.03
C MET A 59 -3.78 2.77 7.73
N HIS A 60 -2.68 2.07 7.38
CA HIS A 60 -1.37 2.36 7.93
C HIS A 60 -0.89 3.78 7.59
N LEU A 61 -1.08 4.23 6.34
CA LEU A 61 -0.69 5.59 5.93
C LEU A 61 -1.52 6.67 6.63
N MET A 62 -2.81 6.41 6.86
CA MET A 62 -3.70 7.31 7.62
C MET A 62 -3.25 7.42 9.08
N ASP A 63 -2.91 6.30 9.72
CA ASP A 63 -2.41 6.28 11.10
C ASP A 63 -1.09 7.06 11.21
N GLN A 64 -0.18 6.92 10.23
CA GLN A 64 1.06 7.69 10.17
C GLN A 64 0.81 9.20 10.04
N GLN A 65 -0.16 9.61 9.22
CA GLN A 65 -0.55 11.01 9.08
C GLN A 65 -1.16 11.56 10.37
N LEU A 66 -2.03 10.79 11.03
CA LEU A 66 -2.65 11.19 12.29
C LEU A 66 -1.60 11.34 13.41
N ALA A 67 -0.67 10.38 13.50
CA ALA A 67 0.45 10.44 14.42
C ALA A 67 1.31 11.69 14.16
N ALA A 68 1.68 11.95 12.91
CA ALA A 68 2.46 13.12 12.52
C ALA A 68 1.74 14.46 12.85
N ALA A 69 0.42 14.52 12.65
CA ALA A 69 -0.38 15.69 13.02
C ALA A 69 -0.42 15.90 14.55
N SER A 70 -0.53 14.81 15.32
CA SER A 70 -0.56 14.87 16.78
C SER A 70 0.76 15.33 17.40
N VAL A 71 1.90 14.97 16.79
CA VAL A 71 3.23 15.43 17.21
C VAL A 71 3.39 16.92 16.95
N ARG A 72 2.96 17.40 15.77
CA ARG A 72 3.02 18.83 15.42
C ARG A 72 2.21 19.73 16.35
N TYR A 73 1.19 19.19 17.02
CA TYR A 73 0.38 19.93 18.01
C TYR A 73 1.01 19.94 19.41
N ARG A 74 2.03 19.11 19.67
CA ARG A 74 2.62 18.92 21.00
C ARG A 74 3.86 19.81 21.27
N ASP A 75 4.46 20.39 20.24
CA ASP A 75 5.60 21.31 20.37
C ASP A 75 5.16 22.78 20.15
N PRO A 76 5.10 23.63 21.20
CA PRO A 76 4.81 25.07 21.10
C PRO A 76 6.01 25.92 20.66
#